data_AF-A0AAD4LZZ5-F1
#
_entry.id   AF-A0AAD4LZZ5-F1
#
_cell.length_a   1.000
_cell.length_b   1.000
_cell.length_c   1.000
_cell.angle_alpha   90.00
_cell.angle_beta   90.00
_cell.angle_gamma   90.00
#
_symmetry.space_group_name_H-M   'P 1'
#
loop_
_entity.id
_entity.type
_entity.pdbx_description
1 polymer ?
#
loop_
_entity_poly.entity_id
_entity_poly.type
_entity_poly.pdbx_seq_one_letter_code
_entity_poly.pdbx_strand_id
1 'polypeptide(L)'
;MWTLECSDEDHELEQFFAGIPGFFQSRVVWEPQQAFNAPDSEKMSKSLIGLMQRTWTSNLVDESVKQRRIVIFEVAMGQKPECLPISNDIVDLALWRDQDGFFRSVELGLLLNGATYDDPFVADCSKWAISKIIARSKDRDDRWFKLVTKQLGVSKSEVENYLAHGDSIFLANLLHITRDILRFRSEDGYHNRAANETLSSVSKFDIQNALPGLQHDFCDLRNQIVREARNSEAQTWMLTHIFMIYPRILCATPKNIVPIQLLTPPTPCPPLSHITMAPFPPLSPFLAHLILIYHPRISRI
;
A
#
# COMPACT_ATOMS: atom_id res chain seq x y z
N MET A 1 -5.67 33.83 -2.20
CA MET A 1 -4.70 32.79 -1.80
C MET A 1 -3.37 33.42 -1.34
N TRP A 2 -3.41 34.44 -0.47
CA TRP A 2 -2.20 35.06 0.11
C TRP A 2 -1.83 34.41 1.46
N THR A 3 -2.84 33.92 2.19
CA THR A 3 -2.68 33.24 3.47
C THR A 3 -1.76 32.02 3.39
N LEU A 4 -1.86 31.20 2.33
CA LEU A 4 -0.98 30.03 2.16
C LEU A 4 0.49 30.40 1.88
N GLU A 5 0.76 31.62 1.40
CA GLU A 5 2.11 32.08 1.04
C GLU A 5 2.82 32.84 2.17
N CYS A 6 2.08 33.24 3.21
CA CYS A 6 2.63 33.98 4.36
C CYS A 6 2.50 33.24 5.70
N SER A 7 1.71 32.17 5.76
CA SER A 7 1.43 31.42 6.97
C SER A 7 2.46 30.32 7.20
N ASP A 8 3.70 30.68 7.55
CA ASP A 8 4.61 29.74 8.23
C ASP A 8 4.10 29.39 9.64
N GLU A 9 3.08 30.11 10.12
CA GLU A 9 2.44 29.90 11.41
C GLU A 9 1.40 28.78 11.32
N ASP A 10 1.66 27.66 11.98
CA ASP A 10 0.72 26.53 12.04
C ASP A 10 -0.68 26.93 12.53
N HIS A 11 -0.78 27.95 13.39
CA HIS A 11 -2.05 28.43 13.91
C HIS A 11 -2.98 28.99 12.83
N GLU A 12 -2.43 29.75 11.88
CA GLU A 12 -3.18 30.30 10.76
C GLU A 12 -3.62 29.20 9.79
N LEU A 13 -2.74 28.23 9.50
CA LEU A 13 -3.10 27.05 8.71
C LEU A 13 -4.22 26.23 9.40
N GLU A 14 -4.13 26.03 10.72
CA GLU A 14 -5.20 25.37 11.50
C GLU A 14 -6.55 26.07 11.31
N GLN A 15 -6.60 27.39 11.47
CA GLN A 15 -7.84 28.16 11.27
C GLN A 15 -8.34 28.07 9.84
N PHE A 16 -7.44 28.16 8.86
CA PHE A 16 -7.77 28.05 7.45
C PHE A 16 -8.42 26.69 7.14
N PHE A 17 -7.78 25.58 7.50
CA PHE A 17 -8.31 24.24 7.23
C PHE A 17 -9.58 23.93 8.03
N ALA A 18 -9.70 24.44 9.26
CA ALA A 18 -10.92 24.32 10.05
C ALA A 18 -12.11 25.07 9.44
N GLY A 19 -11.86 26.14 8.67
CA GLY A 19 -12.87 26.94 7.99
C GLY A 19 -13.40 26.33 6.69
N ILE A 20 -12.72 25.33 6.11
CA ILE A 20 -13.06 24.76 4.80
C ILE A 20 -14.50 24.23 4.71
N PRO A 21 -15.00 23.43 5.67
CA PRO A 21 -16.39 22.95 5.59
C PRO A 21 -17.39 24.11 5.57
N GLY A 22 -17.13 25.17 6.36
CA GLY A 22 -17.95 26.37 6.38
C GLY A 22 -17.92 27.12 5.05
N PHE A 23 -16.76 27.14 4.38
CA PHE A 23 -16.61 27.71 3.04
C PHE A 23 -17.47 26.97 2.01
N PHE A 24 -17.42 25.64 1.98
CA PHE A 24 -18.22 24.83 1.04
C PHE A 24 -19.73 24.89 1.33
N GLN A 25 -20.13 25.12 2.58
CA GLN A 25 -21.54 25.27 2.97
C GLN A 25 -22.05 26.72 2.81
N SER A 26 -21.17 27.66 2.47
CA SER A 26 -21.54 29.06 2.34
C SER A 26 -22.44 29.29 1.13
N ARG A 27 -23.62 29.89 1.36
CA ARG A 27 -24.52 30.31 0.29
C ARG A 27 -24.00 31.51 -0.53
N VAL A 28 -22.95 32.16 -0.04
CA VAL A 28 -22.38 33.37 -0.64
C VAL A 28 -21.36 33.03 -1.72
N VAL A 29 -20.75 31.84 -1.66
CA VAL A 29 -19.75 31.39 -2.64
C VAL A 29 -20.48 30.58 -3.70
N TRP A 30 -20.56 31.12 -4.92
CA TRP A 30 -21.05 30.35 -6.06
C TRP A 30 -19.99 29.33 -6.47
N GLU A 31 -20.37 28.04 -6.49
CA GLU A 31 -19.51 26.93 -6.93
C GLU A 31 -18.14 26.88 -6.20
N PRO A 32 -18.12 26.66 -4.88
CA PRO A 32 -16.88 26.63 -4.08
C PRO A 32 -15.83 25.64 -4.60
N GLN A 33 -16.25 24.59 -5.33
CA GLN A 33 -15.34 23.65 -6.00
C GLN A 33 -14.46 24.35 -7.06
N GLN A 34 -14.99 25.34 -7.80
CA GLN A 34 -14.23 26.08 -8.80
C GLN A 34 -13.23 27.06 -8.18
N ALA A 35 -13.43 27.45 -6.93
CA ALA A 35 -12.44 28.25 -6.21
C ALA A 35 -11.14 27.47 -5.94
N PHE A 36 -11.17 26.14 -6.08
CA PHE A 36 -10.02 25.25 -5.94
C PHE A 36 -9.55 24.74 -7.31
N ASN A 37 -9.25 25.67 -8.22
CA ASN A 37 -8.60 25.34 -9.49
C ASN A 37 -7.24 24.66 -9.25
N ALA A 38 -6.75 23.92 -10.26
CA ALA A 38 -5.56 23.06 -10.14
C ALA A 38 -4.30 23.70 -9.50
N PRO A 39 -3.92 24.96 -9.79
CA PRO A 39 -2.74 25.57 -9.14
C PRO A 39 -2.93 25.82 -7.63
N ASP A 40 -4.16 26.12 -7.23
CA ASP A 40 -4.51 26.45 -5.85
C ASP A 40 -4.70 25.17 -5.01
N SER A 41 -5.21 24.10 -5.64
CA SER A 41 -5.36 22.79 -5.00
C SER A 41 -4.01 22.14 -4.69
N GLU A 42 -3.02 22.26 -5.57
CA GLU A 42 -1.65 21.79 -5.34
C GLU A 42 -1.02 22.50 -4.13
N LYS A 43 -1.06 23.84 -4.10
CA LYS A 43 -0.49 24.63 -3.00
C LYS A 43 -1.17 24.31 -1.66
N MET A 44 -2.49 24.16 -1.68
CA MET A 44 -3.25 23.81 -0.49
C MET A 44 -2.92 22.40 0.00
N SER A 45 -2.80 21.43 -0.91
CA SER A 45 -2.37 20.07 -0.59
C SER A 45 -0.98 20.07 0.05
N LYS A 46 -0.02 20.79 -0.53
CA LYS A 46 1.33 20.94 0.04
C LYS A 46 1.32 21.57 1.42
N SER A 47 0.48 22.59 1.63
CA SER A 47 0.36 23.27 2.93
C SER A 47 -0.25 22.35 4.00
N LEU A 48 -1.29 21.59 3.62
CA LEU A 48 -1.93 20.60 4.48
C LEU A 48 -0.95 19.48 4.85
N ILE A 49 -0.27 18.92 3.86
CA ILE A 49 0.79 17.92 4.04
C ILE A 49 1.86 18.44 5.01
N GLY A 50 2.34 19.67 4.80
CA GLY A 50 3.35 20.27 5.65
C GLY A 50 2.88 20.39 7.10
N LEU A 51 1.64 20.82 7.31
CA LEU A 51 1.03 20.89 8.64
C LEU A 51 0.87 19.50 9.27
N MET A 52 0.41 18.50 8.51
CA MET A 52 0.30 17.11 8.98
C MET A 52 1.66 16.54 9.38
N GLN A 53 2.68 16.75 8.54
CA GLN A 53 4.05 16.30 8.80
C GLN A 53 4.56 16.90 10.10
N ARG A 54 4.53 18.23 10.25
CA ARG A 54 4.95 18.91 11.49
C ARG A 54 4.16 18.44 12.70
N THR A 55 2.87 18.13 12.53
CA THR A 55 2.02 17.65 13.63
C THR A 55 2.43 16.27 14.13
N TRP A 56 2.67 15.31 13.23
CA TRP A 56 2.93 13.94 13.64
C TRP A 56 4.41 13.66 13.93
N THR A 57 5.34 14.32 13.24
CA THR A 57 6.78 14.09 13.46
C THR A 57 7.35 14.92 14.60
N SER A 58 6.71 16.02 14.98
CA SER A 58 7.19 16.87 16.07
C SER A 58 6.92 16.27 17.44
N ASN A 59 7.97 16.21 18.27
CA ASN A 59 7.87 15.93 19.70
C ASN A 59 7.61 17.19 20.54
N LEU A 60 7.58 18.37 19.90
CA LEU A 60 7.34 19.66 20.55
C LEU A 60 5.86 20.08 20.53
N VAL A 61 5.05 19.45 19.68
CA VAL A 61 3.61 19.71 19.62
C VAL A 61 2.92 18.89 20.70
N ASP A 62 2.20 19.56 21.59
CA ASP A 62 1.41 18.91 22.64
C ASP A 62 0.38 17.94 22.05
N GLU A 63 0.13 16.83 22.74
CA GLU A 63 -0.81 15.80 22.27
C GLU A 63 -2.23 16.34 22.07
N SER A 64 -2.66 17.30 22.90
CA SER A 64 -3.95 17.98 22.74
C SER A 64 -4.02 18.78 21.44
N VAL A 65 -2.91 19.39 21.01
CA VAL A 65 -2.81 20.11 19.73
C VAL A 65 -2.80 19.12 18.58
N LYS A 66 -2.07 18.00 18.69
CA LYS A 66 -2.09 16.93 17.68
C LYS A 66 -3.49 16.40 17.46
N GLN A 67 -4.20 16.08 18.54
CA GLN A 67 -5.56 15.58 18.48
C GLN A 67 -6.52 16.59 17.83
N ARG A 68 -6.40 17.88 18.18
CA ARG A 68 -7.19 18.94 17.54
C ARG A 68 -6.91 19.02 16.03
N ARG A 69 -5.64 19.00 15.63
CA ARG A 69 -5.23 19.04 14.22
C ARG A 69 -5.71 17.82 13.43
N ILE A 70 -5.68 16.63 14.03
CA ILE A 70 -6.24 15.41 13.42
C ILE A 70 -7.72 15.59 13.10
N VAL A 71 -8.51 16.15 14.02
CA VAL A 71 -9.92 16.45 13.76
C VAL A 71 -10.07 17.44 12.61
N ILE A 72 -9.23 18.48 12.54
CA ILE A 72 -9.22 19.43 11.42
C ILE A 72 -8.91 18.71 10.10
N PHE A 73 -7.94 17.79 10.09
CA PHE A 73 -7.57 17.01 8.91
C PHE A 73 -8.70 16.09 8.44
N GLU A 74 -9.32 15.36 9.37
CA GLU A 74 -10.47 14.49 9.08
C GLU A 74 -11.65 15.27 8.52
N VAL A 75 -11.88 16.49 9.02
CA VAL A 75 -12.95 17.36 8.55
C VAL A 75 -12.60 18.00 7.21
N ALA A 76 -11.34 18.39 6.99
CA ALA A 76 -10.88 19.00 5.74
C ALA A 76 -10.80 17.99 4.58
N MET A 77 -10.43 16.73 4.85
CA MET A 77 -10.30 15.64 3.85
C MET A 77 -11.41 14.58 3.95
N GLY A 78 -12.48 14.87 4.68
CA GLY A 78 -13.51 13.90 5.03
C GLY A 78 -14.33 13.37 3.86
N GLN A 79 -15.30 12.50 4.18
CA GLN A 79 -16.15 11.79 3.21
C GLN A 79 -17.21 12.65 2.53
N LYS A 80 -17.23 13.95 2.80
CA LYS A 80 -18.29 14.82 2.31
C LYS A 80 -17.86 15.42 0.97
N PRO A 81 -18.80 15.61 0.03
CA PRO A 81 -18.51 16.35 -1.21
C PRO A 81 -18.11 17.82 -0.95
N GLU A 82 -18.22 18.29 0.30
CA GLU A 82 -17.79 19.59 0.80
C GLU A 82 -16.35 19.60 1.39
N CYS A 83 -15.56 18.56 1.13
CA CYS A 83 -14.18 18.43 1.60
C CYS A 83 -13.17 18.64 0.46
N LEU A 84 -11.91 18.87 0.83
CA LEU A 84 -10.82 18.88 -0.13
C LEU A 84 -10.63 17.48 -0.72
N PRO A 85 -10.61 17.34 -2.07
CA PRO A 85 -10.27 16.06 -2.67
C PRO A 85 -8.84 15.72 -2.27
N ILE A 86 -8.61 14.44 -1.95
CA ILE A 86 -7.24 13.97 -1.76
C ILE A 86 -6.52 14.06 -3.11
N SER A 87 -5.52 14.94 -3.17
CA SER A 87 -4.70 15.08 -4.37
C SER A 87 -3.70 13.94 -4.49
N ASN A 88 -3.24 13.70 -5.72
CA ASN A 88 -2.13 12.79 -5.99
C ASN A 88 -0.90 13.14 -5.13
N ASP A 89 -0.62 14.41 -4.85
CA ASP A 89 0.53 14.81 -4.02
C ASP A 89 0.52 14.21 -2.60
N ILE A 90 -0.66 14.10 -1.97
CA ILE A 90 -0.79 13.51 -0.63
C ILE A 90 -0.42 12.03 -0.67
N VAL A 91 -0.90 11.34 -1.70
CA VAL A 91 -0.66 9.91 -1.87
C VAL A 91 0.76 9.62 -2.37
N ASP A 92 1.29 10.47 -3.23
CA ASP A 92 2.66 10.44 -3.72
C ASP A 92 3.64 10.61 -2.58
N LEU A 93 3.38 11.56 -1.69
CA LEU A 93 4.14 11.68 -0.46
C LEU A 93 4.16 10.33 0.28
N ALA A 94 2.99 9.68 0.38
CA ALA A 94 2.81 8.38 1.02
C ALA A 94 3.50 7.19 0.40
N LEU A 95 3.63 7.21 -0.90
CA LEU A 95 4.28 6.15 -1.62
C LEU A 95 5.79 6.36 -1.66
N TRP A 96 6.29 7.59 -1.76
CA TRP A 96 7.69 7.83 -2.14
C TRP A 96 8.58 8.46 -1.08
N ARG A 97 8.03 9.34 -0.23
CA ARG A 97 8.85 10.26 0.59
C ARG A 97 8.94 9.85 2.06
N ASP A 98 9.04 8.56 2.34
CA ASP A 98 9.21 8.03 3.70
C ASP A 98 10.61 8.30 4.28
N GLN A 99 10.96 9.57 4.46
CA GLN A 99 12.23 9.96 5.08
C GLN A 99 12.07 10.21 6.60
N ASP A 100 10.90 10.64 7.06
CA ASP A 100 10.78 11.23 8.42
C ASP A 100 9.81 10.50 9.36
N GLY A 101 9.44 9.26 9.06
CA GLY A 101 8.56 8.46 9.93
C GLY A 101 7.08 8.85 9.90
N PHE A 102 6.70 9.83 9.08
CA PHE A 102 5.31 10.24 8.82
C PHE A 102 4.42 9.03 8.44
N PHE A 103 4.94 8.04 7.69
CA PHE A 103 4.20 6.82 7.32
C PHE A 103 4.19 5.72 8.38
N ARG A 104 4.56 6.04 9.62
CA ARG A 104 4.31 5.17 10.78
C ARG A 104 3.05 5.57 11.54
N SER A 105 2.50 6.76 11.24
CA SER A 105 1.28 7.26 11.86
C SER A 105 0.07 6.44 11.40
N VAL A 106 -0.58 5.80 12.37
CA VAL A 106 -1.84 5.09 12.17
C VAL A 106 -2.96 6.07 11.82
N GLU A 107 -2.87 7.30 12.33
CA GLU A 107 -3.82 8.39 12.09
C GLU A 107 -3.87 8.75 10.60
N LEU A 108 -2.73 8.79 9.91
CA LEU A 108 -2.70 8.95 8.46
C LEU A 108 -3.43 7.82 7.75
N GLY A 109 -3.19 6.57 8.16
CA GLY A 109 -3.84 5.42 7.55
C GLY A 109 -5.35 5.46 7.74
N LEU A 110 -5.81 5.83 8.94
CA LEU A 110 -7.24 5.98 9.25
C LEU A 110 -7.89 7.10 8.45
N LEU A 111 -7.16 8.21 8.28
CA LEU A 111 -7.60 9.34 7.46
C LEU A 111 -7.73 8.96 5.99
N LEU A 112 -6.71 8.31 5.39
CA LEU A 112 -6.75 7.82 4.02
C LEU A 112 -7.89 6.81 3.84
N ASN A 113 -8.02 5.83 4.73
CA ASN A 113 -9.12 4.86 4.66
C ASN A 113 -10.49 5.54 4.81
N GLY A 114 -10.54 6.67 5.51
CA GLY A 114 -11.73 7.45 5.74
C GLY A 114 -12.07 8.40 4.61
N ALA A 115 -11.21 8.62 3.61
CA ALA A 115 -11.44 9.65 2.61
C ALA A 115 -12.32 9.18 1.44
N THR A 116 -12.86 10.16 0.71
CA THR A 116 -13.51 9.96 -0.59
C THR A 116 -12.57 10.32 -1.72
N TYR A 117 -12.58 9.50 -2.76
CA TYR A 117 -11.71 9.63 -3.92
C TYR A 117 -12.55 9.75 -5.18
N ASP A 118 -12.37 10.85 -5.90
CA ASP A 118 -12.98 11.04 -7.22
C ASP A 118 -12.22 10.27 -8.30
N ASP A 119 -10.92 10.09 -8.09
CA ASP A 119 -10.03 9.34 -8.98
C ASP A 119 -9.78 7.93 -8.42
N PRO A 120 -10.19 6.85 -9.13
CA PRO A 120 -9.90 5.47 -8.74
C PRO A 120 -8.40 5.22 -8.51
N PHE A 121 -7.54 5.89 -9.26
CA PHE A 121 -6.10 5.75 -9.10
C PHE A 121 -5.60 6.23 -7.73
N VAL A 122 -6.07 7.39 -7.28
CA VAL A 122 -5.76 7.93 -5.95
C VAL A 122 -6.27 6.99 -4.86
N ALA A 123 -7.45 6.39 -5.06
CA ALA A 123 -8.04 5.43 -4.14
C ALA A 123 -7.15 4.19 -3.96
N ASP A 124 -6.67 3.61 -5.06
CA ASP A 124 -5.80 2.43 -5.02
C ASP A 124 -4.42 2.74 -4.43
N CYS A 125 -3.84 3.87 -4.83
CA CYS A 125 -2.59 4.33 -4.24
C CYS A 125 -2.71 4.60 -2.73
N SER A 126 -3.89 5.02 -2.26
CA SER A 126 -4.17 5.17 -0.83
C SER A 126 -4.22 3.84 -0.10
N LYS A 127 -4.81 2.78 -0.69
CA LYS A 127 -4.73 1.42 -0.12
C LYS A 127 -3.28 0.95 -0.01
N TRP A 128 -2.45 1.26 -1.01
CA TRP A 128 -1.03 0.91 -1.02
C TRP A 128 -0.27 1.63 0.10
N ALA A 129 -0.54 2.93 0.28
CA ALA A 129 -0.03 3.70 1.42
C ALA A 129 -0.47 3.14 2.77
N ILE A 130 -1.76 2.80 2.94
CA ILE A 130 -2.29 2.17 4.16
C ILE A 130 -1.59 0.83 4.43
N SER A 131 -1.40 0.01 3.40
CA SER A 131 -0.68 -1.26 3.52
C SER A 131 0.76 -1.08 4.01
N LYS A 132 1.46 -0.03 3.53
CA LYS A 132 2.79 0.34 4.04
C LYS A 132 2.75 0.80 5.50
N ILE A 133 1.76 1.60 5.89
CA ILE A 133 1.58 2.07 7.27
C ILE A 133 1.40 0.86 8.20
N ILE A 134 0.47 -0.05 7.86
CA ILE A 134 0.24 -1.29 8.62
C ILE A 134 1.54 -2.08 8.83
N ALA A 135 2.35 -2.23 7.78
CA ALA A 135 3.62 -2.96 7.84
C ALA A 135 4.72 -2.25 8.67
N ARG A 136 4.60 -0.95 8.91
CA ARG A 136 5.66 -0.11 9.53
C ARG A 136 5.29 0.42 10.92
N SER A 137 4.02 0.43 11.28
CA SER A 137 3.57 0.84 12.61
C SER A 137 4.12 -0.11 13.67
N LYS A 138 4.73 0.48 14.71
CA LYS A 138 5.24 -0.26 15.87
C LYS A 138 4.15 -0.49 16.90
N ASP A 139 3.29 0.50 17.08
CA ASP A 139 2.20 0.47 18.04
C ASP A 139 1.01 -0.27 17.44
N ARG A 140 0.47 -1.22 18.20
CA ARG A 140 -0.66 -2.09 17.82
C ARG A 140 -1.84 -1.85 18.76
N ASP A 141 -2.21 -0.58 18.90
CA ASP A 141 -3.36 -0.16 19.71
C ASP A 141 -4.69 -0.37 18.98
N ASP A 142 -5.81 -0.01 19.61
CA ASP A 142 -7.15 -0.17 19.02
C ASP A 142 -7.33 0.61 17.70
N ARG A 143 -6.57 1.70 17.49
CA ARG A 143 -6.61 2.47 16.25
C ARG A 143 -5.94 1.70 15.12
N TRP A 144 -4.81 1.05 15.40
CA TRP A 144 -4.14 0.16 14.45
C TRP A 144 -5.04 -1.03 14.09
N PHE A 145 -5.70 -1.67 15.08
CA PHE A 145 -6.67 -2.73 14.82
C PHE A 145 -7.82 -2.24 13.92
N LYS A 146 -8.37 -1.05 14.19
CA LYS A 146 -9.41 -0.45 13.35
C LYS A 146 -8.93 -0.23 11.91
N LEU A 147 -7.69 0.22 11.72
CA LEU A 147 -7.11 0.40 10.39
C LEU A 147 -6.97 -0.94 9.65
N VAL A 148 -6.38 -1.93 10.31
CA VAL A 148 -6.12 -3.26 9.71
C VAL A 148 -7.39 -3.99 9.36
N THR A 149 -8.38 -4.01 10.27
CA THR A 149 -9.67 -4.67 10.03
C THR A 149 -10.40 -4.06 8.84
N LYS A 150 -10.38 -2.73 8.70
CA LYS A 150 -10.94 -2.04 7.52
C LYS A 150 -10.17 -2.35 6.24
N GLN A 151 -8.83 -2.30 6.27
CA GLN A 151 -8.00 -2.56 5.09
C GLN A 151 -8.17 -4.00 4.59
N LEU A 152 -8.12 -4.98 5.50
CA LEU A 152 -8.15 -6.39 5.13
C LEU A 152 -9.57 -6.94 4.97
N GLY A 153 -10.58 -6.25 5.49
CA GLY A 153 -11.97 -6.71 5.48
C GLY A 153 -12.21 -7.92 6.40
N VAL A 154 -11.45 -8.02 7.51
CA VAL A 154 -11.54 -9.13 8.48
C VAL A 154 -11.92 -8.62 9.87
N SER A 155 -12.41 -9.51 10.73
CA SER A 155 -12.79 -9.19 12.11
C SER A 155 -11.58 -8.90 13.00
N LYS A 156 -11.79 -8.18 14.12
CA LYS A 156 -10.73 -7.95 15.12
C LYS A 156 -10.14 -9.26 15.65
N SER A 157 -10.99 -10.25 15.92
CA SER A 157 -10.58 -11.59 16.37
C SER A 157 -9.70 -12.32 15.34
N GLU A 158 -9.94 -12.14 14.04
CA GLU A 158 -9.06 -12.69 13.01
C GLU A 158 -7.70 -11.99 12.98
N VAL A 159 -7.67 -10.66 13.15
CA VAL A 159 -6.40 -9.92 13.28
C VAL A 159 -5.61 -10.37 14.52
N GLU A 160 -6.29 -10.57 15.65
CA GLU A 160 -5.68 -11.11 16.87
C GLU A 160 -5.13 -12.53 16.63
N ASN A 161 -5.88 -13.37 15.92
CA ASN A 161 -5.42 -14.69 15.51
C ASN A 161 -4.18 -14.61 14.61
N TYR A 162 -4.13 -13.67 13.66
CA TYR A 162 -2.94 -13.46 12.83
C TYR A 162 -1.73 -13.03 13.67
N LEU A 163 -1.91 -12.14 14.64
CA LEU A 163 -0.85 -11.69 15.53
C LEU A 163 -0.31 -12.80 16.44
N ALA A 164 -1.15 -13.79 16.79
CA ALA A 164 -0.72 -14.95 17.58
C ALA A 164 0.16 -15.93 16.79
N HIS A 165 0.26 -15.79 15.46
CA HIS A 165 0.95 -16.73 14.57
C HIS A 165 2.04 -16.02 13.76
N GLY A 166 3.10 -15.61 14.45
CA GLY A 166 4.28 -14.98 13.84
C GLY A 166 3.91 -13.77 12.99
N ASP A 167 4.34 -13.77 11.73
CA ASP A 167 4.10 -12.67 10.80
C ASP A 167 2.89 -12.89 9.88
N SER A 168 1.91 -13.70 10.30
CA SER A 168 0.69 -13.95 9.52
C SER A 168 -0.03 -12.67 9.09
N ILE A 169 -0.03 -11.64 9.93
CA ILE A 169 -0.68 -10.37 9.60
C ILE A 169 0.00 -9.67 8.41
N PHE A 170 1.34 -9.72 8.35
CA PHE A 170 2.09 -9.12 7.26
C PHE A 170 1.93 -9.93 5.97
N LEU A 171 1.84 -11.25 6.08
CA LEU A 171 1.51 -12.11 4.94
C LEU A 171 0.09 -11.83 4.42
N ALA A 172 -0.91 -11.73 5.30
CA ALA A 172 -2.28 -11.37 4.92
C ALA A 172 -2.33 -10.00 4.23
N ASN A 173 -1.60 -9.01 4.75
CA ASN A 173 -1.46 -7.69 4.13
C ASN A 173 -0.79 -7.75 2.75
N LEU A 174 0.29 -8.53 2.59
CA LEU A 174 0.93 -8.76 1.28
C LEU A 174 -0.04 -9.41 0.28
N LEU A 175 -0.75 -10.46 0.70
CA LEU A 175 -1.71 -11.16 -0.15
C LEU A 175 -2.81 -10.23 -0.64
N HIS A 176 -3.37 -9.44 0.29
CA HIS A 176 -4.40 -8.46 -0.02
C HIS A 176 -3.90 -7.44 -1.04
N ILE A 177 -2.75 -6.80 -0.78
CA ILE A 177 -2.26 -5.72 -1.64
C ILE A 177 -1.79 -6.23 -3.00
N THR A 178 -1.20 -7.43 -3.05
CA THR A 178 -0.78 -8.04 -4.31
C THR A 178 -1.97 -8.35 -5.20
N ARG A 179 -3.08 -8.85 -4.63
CA ARG A 179 -4.32 -9.09 -5.37
C ARG A 179 -4.96 -7.80 -5.88
N ASP A 180 -4.92 -6.74 -5.08
CA ASP A 180 -5.41 -5.41 -5.47
C ASP A 180 -4.57 -4.85 -6.65
N ILE A 181 -3.24 -4.91 -6.56
CA ILE A 181 -2.31 -4.53 -7.64
C ILE A 181 -2.57 -5.33 -8.93
N LEU A 182 -2.83 -6.64 -8.84
CA LEU A 182 -3.10 -7.46 -10.02
C LEU A 182 -4.41 -7.10 -10.73
N ARG A 183 -5.44 -6.72 -9.95
CA ARG A 183 -6.71 -6.25 -10.50
C ARG A 183 -6.53 -4.89 -11.18
N PHE A 184 -5.63 -4.07 -10.65
CA PHE A 184 -5.32 -2.78 -11.20
C PHE A 184 -4.34 -2.88 -12.38
N ARG A 185 -4.90 -3.06 -13.58
CA ARG A 185 -4.11 -3.08 -14.81
C ARG A 185 -3.97 -1.65 -15.34
N SER A 186 -2.82 -1.03 -15.12
CA SER A 186 -2.46 0.23 -15.77
C SER A 186 -1.23 0.07 -16.65
N GLU A 187 -1.28 0.72 -17.81
CA GLU A 187 -0.17 0.81 -18.74
C GLU A 187 0.83 1.91 -18.35
N ASP A 188 0.49 2.77 -17.39
CA ASP A 188 1.36 3.84 -16.94
C ASP A 188 2.42 3.33 -15.94
N GLY A 189 3.68 3.59 -16.28
CA GLY A 189 4.86 3.21 -15.49
C GLY A 189 4.87 3.79 -14.08
N TYR A 190 4.11 4.86 -13.80
CA TYR A 190 3.96 5.40 -12.45
C TYR A 190 3.45 4.36 -11.45
N HIS A 191 2.42 3.60 -11.84
CA HIS A 191 1.76 2.58 -11.02
C HIS A 191 2.70 1.45 -10.65
N ASN A 192 3.49 1.01 -11.64
CA ASN A 192 4.44 -0.07 -11.46
C ASN A 192 5.45 0.30 -10.38
N ARG A 193 5.95 1.53 -10.41
CA ARG A 193 6.91 2.00 -9.42
C ARG A 193 6.26 2.03 -8.02
N ALA A 194 5.01 2.47 -7.88
CA ALA A 194 4.34 2.65 -6.59
C ALA A 194 3.98 1.30 -5.96
N ALA A 195 3.49 0.39 -6.78
CA ALA A 195 3.30 -1.01 -6.45
C ALA A 195 4.63 -1.64 -5.97
N ASN A 196 5.73 -1.40 -6.68
CA ASN A 196 7.04 -1.95 -6.34
C ASN A 196 7.53 -1.49 -4.95
N GLU A 197 7.44 -0.21 -4.66
CA GLU A 197 7.85 0.31 -3.35
C GLU A 197 6.95 -0.17 -2.20
N THR A 198 5.67 -0.34 -2.49
CA THR A 198 4.71 -0.94 -1.56
C THR A 198 5.06 -2.39 -1.29
N LEU A 199 5.19 -3.22 -2.32
CA LEU A 199 5.55 -4.64 -2.21
C LEU A 199 6.89 -4.85 -1.50
N SER A 200 7.89 -4.01 -1.80
CA SER A 200 9.19 -4.03 -1.11
C SER A 200 9.07 -3.71 0.39
N SER A 201 8.14 -2.83 0.74
CA SER A 201 7.89 -2.45 2.14
C SER A 201 7.14 -3.53 2.91
N VAL A 202 6.12 -4.14 2.29
CA VAL A 202 5.24 -5.12 2.95
C VAL A 202 5.79 -6.56 2.94
N SER A 203 6.87 -6.82 2.21
CA SER A 203 7.52 -8.15 2.10
C SER A 203 8.60 -8.42 3.15
N LYS A 204 8.70 -7.59 4.18
CA LYS A 204 9.68 -7.74 5.27
C LYS A 204 9.10 -8.59 6.41
N PHE A 205 8.86 -9.87 6.15
CA PHE A 205 8.33 -10.81 7.14
C PHE A 205 8.90 -12.22 6.99
N ASP A 206 8.75 -13.02 8.04
CA ASP A 206 9.04 -14.45 8.07
C ASP A 206 7.78 -15.30 7.88
N ILE A 207 7.74 -16.03 6.76
CA ILE A 207 6.61 -16.90 6.42
C ILE A 207 6.58 -18.20 7.24
N GLN A 208 7.70 -18.64 7.85
CA GLN A 208 7.78 -19.96 8.52
C GLN A 208 6.72 -20.15 9.58
N ASN A 209 6.49 -19.08 10.35
CA ASN A 209 5.60 -19.09 11.51
C ASN A 209 4.20 -18.58 11.18
N ALA A 210 3.93 -18.26 9.91
CA ALA A 210 2.61 -17.81 9.48
C ALA A 210 1.59 -18.96 9.47
N LEU A 211 0.31 -18.64 9.55
CA LEU A 211 -0.79 -19.61 9.48
C LEU A 211 -0.71 -20.44 8.20
N PRO A 212 -0.87 -21.78 8.27
CA PRO A 212 -0.80 -22.65 7.10
C PRO A 212 -1.74 -22.22 5.97
N GLY A 213 -2.96 -21.79 6.29
CA GLY A 213 -3.93 -21.29 5.29
C GLY A 213 -3.39 -20.11 4.48
N LEU A 214 -2.75 -19.13 5.13
CA LEU A 214 -2.17 -17.98 4.44
C LEU A 214 -0.94 -18.37 3.60
N GLN A 215 -0.16 -19.37 4.03
CA GLN A 215 0.95 -19.90 3.24
C GLN A 215 0.46 -20.59 1.96
N HIS A 216 -0.67 -21.29 2.02
CA HIS A 216 -1.30 -21.92 0.85
C HIS A 216 -1.83 -20.85 -0.10
N ASP A 217 -2.57 -19.87 0.41
CA ASP A 217 -3.03 -18.70 -0.35
C ASP A 217 -1.90 -17.98 -1.08
N PHE A 218 -0.73 -17.88 -0.44
CA PHE A 218 0.46 -17.30 -1.04
C PHE A 218 1.00 -18.13 -2.20
N CYS A 219 1.06 -19.46 -2.05
CA CYS A 219 1.44 -20.35 -3.14
C CYS A 219 0.47 -20.23 -4.33
N ASP A 220 -0.84 -20.15 -4.06
CA ASP A 220 -1.86 -20.02 -5.09
C ASP A 220 -1.78 -18.68 -5.82
N LEU A 221 -1.62 -17.59 -5.07
CA LEU A 221 -1.43 -16.26 -5.64
C LEU A 221 -0.17 -16.20 -6.51
N ARG A 222 0.93 -16.79 -6.06
CA ARG A 222 2.15 -16.91 -6.88
C ARG A 222 1.88 -17.65 -8.18
N ASN A 223 1.21 -18.81 -8.11
CA ASN A 223 0.89 -19.60 -9.30
C ASN A 223 -0.01 -18.82 -10.26
N GLN A 224 -0.96 -18.05 -9.74
CA GLN A 224 -1.77 -17.13 -10.54
C GLN A 224 -0.90 -16.13 -11.28
N ILE A 225 0.01 -15.42 -10.59
CA ILE A 225 0.82 -14.39 -11.22
C ILE A 225 1.75 -14.97 -12.29
N VAL A 226 2.34 -16.15 -12.04
CA VAL A 226 3.14 -16.85 -13.05
C VAL A 226 2.31 -17.19 -14.29
N ARG A 227 1.05 -17.61 -14.13
CA ARG A 227 0.16 -17.88 -15.26
C ARG A 227 -0.19 -16.61 -16.03
N GLU A 228 -0.60 -15.55 -15.33
CA GLU A 228 -0.97 -14.30 -15.97
C GLU A 228 0.21 -13.69 -16.75
N ALA A 229 1.41 -13.74 -16.18
CA ALA A 229 2.58 -13.15 -16.81
C ALA A 229 3.10 -13.93 -18.02
N ARG A 230 2.75 -15.22 -18.13
CA ARG A 230 2.96 -15.98 -19.38
C ARG A 230 2.01 -15.54 -20.49
N ASN A 231 0.84 -15.03 -20.13
CA ASN A 231 -0.20 -14.65 -21.07
C ASN A 231 -0.14 -13.17 -21.46
N SER A 232 0.71 -12.36 -20.82
CA SER A 232 0.82 -10.92 -21.08
C SER A 232 2.25 -10.41 -20.95
N GLU A 233 2.80 -9.83 -22.02
CA GLU A 233 4.10 -9.15 -22.00
C GLU A 233 4.15 -8.00 -20.97
N ALA A 234 3.00 -7.35 -20.72
CA ALA A 234 2.85 -6.22 -19.81
C ALA A 234 3.08 -6.55 -18.32
N GLN A 235 3.15 -7.83 -17.95
CA GLN A 235 3.28 -8.25 -16.54
C GLN A 235 4.70 -8.65 -16.13
N THR A 236 5.69 -8.44 -17.00
CA THR A 236 7.05 -8.89 -16.72
C THR A 236 7.66 -8.22 -15.48
N TRP A 237 7.27 -6.98 -15.18
CA TRP A 237 7.75 -6.26 -13.98
C TRP A 237 7.23 -6.85 -12.65
N MET A 238 6.01 -7.42 -12.65
CA MET A 238 5.46 -8.11 -11.47
C MET A 238 6.20 -9.40 -11.18
N LEU A 239 6.57 -10.14 -12.22
CA LEU A 239 7.42 -11.33 -12.07
C LEU A 239 8.74 -10.97 -11.39
N THR A 240 9.41 -9.91 -11.84
CA THR A 240 10.67 -9.46 -11.22
C THR A 240 10.52 -9.26 -9.71
N HIS A 241 9.42 -8.67 -9.24
CA HIS A 241 9.22 -8.40 -7.80
C HIS A 241 8.89 -9.64 -7.00
N ILE A 242 8.02 -10.52 -7.51
CA ILE A 242 7.73 -11.79 -6.84
C ILE A 242 9.01 -12.62 -6.73
N PHE A 243 9.81 -12.65 -7.79
CA PHE A 243 11.12 -13.31 -7.76
C PHE A 243 12.10 -12.62 -6.81
N MET A 244 12.03 -11.31 -6.59
CA MET A 244 12.85 -10.64 -5.56
C MET A 244 12.39 -10.91 -4.12
N ILE A 245 11.09 -11.12 -3.90
CA ILE A 245 10.54 -11.52 -2.59
C ILE A 245 10.89 -12.99 -2.29
N TYR A 246 10.99 -13.82 -3.33
CA TYR A 246 11.12 -15.27 -3.24
C TYR A 246 12.37 -15.82 -2.51
N PRO A 247 13.59 -15.26 -2.66
CA PRO A 247 14.76 -15.72 -1.92
C PRO A 247 14.59 -15.65 -0.40
N ARG A 248 13.81 -14.69 0.09
CA ARG A 248 13.54 -14.54 1.53
C ARG A 248 12.60 -15.65 2.04
N ILE A 249 11.76 -16.18 1.16
CA ILE A 249 10.78 -17.24 1.43
C ILE A 249 11.41 -18.64 1.28
N LEU A 250 12.35 -18.83 0.36
CA LEU A 250 13.04 -20.12 0.17
C LEU A 250 14.06 -20.45 1.25
N CYS A 251 14.66 -19.45 1.89
CA CYS A 251 15.49 -19.70 3.08
C CYS A 251 14.67 -20.17 4.28
N ALA A 252 13.34 -20.11 4.17
CA ALA A 252 12.40 -20.44 5.22
C ALA A 252 11.81 -21.86 5.12
N THR A 253 12.09 -22.66 4.08
CA THR A 253 11.65 -24.07 4.13
C THR A 253 12.54 -24.87 5.09
N PRO A 254 11.98 -25.55 6.11
CA PRO A 254 12.78 -26.43 6.96
C PRO A 254 13.47 -27.49 6.10
N LYS A 255 14.76 -27.72 6.36
CA LYS A 255 15.65 -28.64 5.62
C LYS A 255 15.12 -30.08 5.45
N ASN A 256 14.01 -30.42 6.09
CA ASN A 256 13.38 -31.73 6.06
C ASN A 256 12.21 -31.85 5.07
N ILE A 257 11.86 -30.78 4.34
CA ILE A 257 10.98 -30.89 3.17
C ILE A 257 11.88 -31.11 1.96
N VAL A 258 11.74 -32.29 1.35
CA VAL A 258 12.41 -32.73 0.11
C VAL A 258 12.52 -31.56 -0.88
N PRO A 259 13.67 -31.36 -1.55
CA PRO A 259 13.86 -30.21 -2.42
C PRO A 259 12.73 -30.15 -3.44
N ILE A 260 11.85 -29.16 -3.31
CA ILE A 260 10.93 -28.81 -4.38
C ILE A 260 11.82 -28.36 -5.53
N GLN A 261 11.96 -29.23 -6.53
CA GLN A 261 12.65 -28.96 -7.77
C GLN A 261 12.00 -27.73 -8.42
N LEU A 262 12.62 -26.58 -8.22
CA LEU A 262 12.17 -25.25 -8.62
C LEU A 262 12.11 -24.98 -10.12
N LEU A 263 12.21 -26.02 -10.93
CA LEU A 263 12.08 -25.99 -12.39
C LEU A 263 11.15 -27.10 -12.92
N THR A 264 10.40 -27.78 -12.05
CA THR A 264 9.42 -28.80 -12.46
C THR A 264 7.99 -28.26 -12.39
N PRO A 265 7.07 -28.74 -13.27
CA PRO A 265 5.69 -28.26 -13.34
C PRO A 265 4.97 -28.37 -11.99
N PRO A 266 3.93 -27.55 -11.74
CA PRO A 266 3.08 -27.75 -10.59
C PRO A 266 2.54 -29.18 -10.62
N THR A 267 2.86 -29.96 -9.59
CA THR A 267 2.25 -31.25 -9.36
C THR A 267 0.73 -31.05 -9.18
N PRO A 268 -0.11 -31.79 -9.90
CA PRO A 268 -1.52 -31.92 -9.56
C PRO A 268 -1.63 -32.78 -8.30
N CYS A 269 -2.55 -32.43 -7.39
CA CYS A 269 -3.07 -33.40 -6.42
C CYS A 269 -3.58 -34.65 -7.18
N PRO A 270 -3.15 -35.89 -6.84
CA PRO A 270 -3.61 -37.09 -7.57
C PRO A 270 -4.81 -37.78 -6.87
N PRO A 271 -5.57 -38.67 -7.55
CA PRO A 271 -5.96 -38.66 -8.96
C PRO A 271 -7.48 -38.91 -9.20
N LEU A 272 -7.99 -38.42 -10.33
CA LEU A 272 -8.89 -39.21 -11.20
C LEU A 272 -8.27 -39.18 -12.60
N SER A 273 -8.15 -40.37 -13.17
CA SER A 273 -7.22 -40.78 -14.22
C SER A 273 -7.46 -40.19 -15.61
N HIS A 274 -6.35 -40.00 -16.33
CA HIS A 274 -6.16 -39.69 -17.76
C HIS A 274 -6.24 -38.21 -18.18
N ILE A 275 -5.07 -37.58 -18.36
CA ILE A 275 -4.71 -36.65 -19.46
C ILE A 275 -3.17 -36.56 -19.54
N THR A 276 -2.63 -36.64 -20.76
CA THR A 276 -1.22 -36.56 -21.14
C THR A 276 -0.69 -35.12 -21.09
N MET A 277 0.54 -34.90 -20.58
CA MET A 277 1.21 -33.59 -20.51
C MET A 277 1.96 -33.22 -21.81
N ALA A 278 1.94 -31.94 -22.18
CA ALA A 278 2.81 -31.34 -23.18
C ALA A 278 4.05 -30.67 -22.51
N PRO A 279 5.23 -30.65 -23.17
CA PRO A 279 6.44 -30.02 -22.63
C PRO A 279 6.35 -28.49 -22.59
N PHE A 280 7.08 -27.88 -21.64
CA PHE A 280 7.17 -26.42 -21.49
C PHE A 280 7.86 -25.77 -22.70
N PRO A 281 7.38 -24.59 -23.15
CA PRO A 281 8.21 -23.71 -23.97
C PRO A 281 9.32 -23.10 -23.10
N PRO A 282 10.51 -22.83 -23.67
CA PRO A 282 11.60 -22.15 -22.95
C PRO A 282 11.13 -20.79 -22.41
N LEU A 283 11.65 -20.42 -21.23
CA LEU A 283 11.49 -19.06 -20.71
C LEU A 283 11.92 -18.05 -21.78
N SER A 284 11.13 -16.99 -21.97
CA SER A 284 11.51 -15.88 -22.83
C SER A 284 12.94 -15.42 -22.50
N PRO A 285 13.82 -15.19 -23.50
CA PRO A 285 15.18 -14.67 -23.27
C PRO A 285 15.22 -13.42 -22.39
N PHE A 286 14.14 -12.62 -22.41
CA PHE A 286 13.97 -11.43 -21.58
C PHE A 286 13.83 -11.76 -20.08
N LEU A 287 13.09 -12.81 -19.74
CA LEU A 287 12.95 -13.30 -18.37
C LEU A 287 14.25 -13.91 -17.83
N ALA A 288 14.98 -14.64 -18.68
CA ALA A 288 16.32 -15.14 -18.34
C ALA A 288 17.31 -13.98 -18.08
N HIS A 289 17.25 -12.93 -18.89
CA HIS A 289 18.09 -11.75 -18.73
C HIS A 289 17.77 -10.96 -17.45
N LEU A 290 16.48 -10.79 -17.12
CA LEU A 290 16.06 -10.16 -15.86
C LEU A 290 16.50 -10.96 -14.63
N ILE A 291 16.37 -12.29 -14.66
CA ILE A 291 16.87 -13.14 -13.57
C ILE A 291 18.39 -12.96 -13.39
N LEU A 292 19.15 -12.85 -14.48
CA LEU A 292 20.60 -12.62 -14.43
C LEU A 292 20.99 -11.22 -13.91
N ILE A 293 20.22 -10.18 -14.24
CA ILE A 293 20.44 -8.81 -13.75
C ILE A 293 20.16 -8.71 -12.25
N TYR A 294 19.05 -9.28 -11.79
CA TYR A 294 18.60 -9.15 -10.40
C TYR A 294 19.19 -10.22 -9.46
N HIS A 295 19.77 -11.30 -10.01
CA HIS A 295 20.50 -12.33 -9.27
C HIS A 295 21.87 -12.65 -9.89
N PRO A 296 22.87 -11.75 -9.77
CA PRO A 296 24.22 -11.96 -10.32
C PRO A 296 24.99 -13.14 -9.67
N ARG A 297 24.43 -13.77 -8.62
CA ARG A 297 24.98 -14.99 -8.02
C ARG A 297 24.51 -16.28 -8.68
N ILE A 298 23.46 -16.25 -9.51
CA ILE A 298 22.94 -17.44 -10.21
C ILE A 298 23.78 -17.77 -11.45
N SER A 299 24.53 -16.81 -12.01
CA SER A 299 25.40 -17.00 -13.18
C SER A 299 26.75 -17.68 -12.90
N ARG A 300 26.96 -18.23 -11.69
CA ARG A 300 28.21 -18.92 -11.29
C ARG A 300 28.03 -20.42 -11.01
N ILE A 301 26.97 -21.03 -11.56
CA ILE A 301 26.76 -22.48 -11.60
C ILE A 301 26.69 -22.88 -13.08
#